data_AF-A0A0P8YWK8-F1
#
_entry.id   AF-A0A0P8YWK8-F1
#
_cell.length_a   1.000
_cell.length_b   1.000
_cell.length_c   1.000
_cell.angle_alpha   90.00
_cell.angle_beta   90.00
_cell.angle_gamma   90.00
#
_symmetry.space_group_name_H-M   'P 1'
#
loop_
_entity.id
_entity.type
_entity.pdbx_description
1 polymer ?
#
loop_
_entity_poly.entity_id
_entity_poly.type
_entity_poly.pdbx_seq_one_letter_code
_entity_poly.pdbx_strand_id
1 'polypeptide(L)'
;LQVWDKINVTMIDSAIQKSNLGINPQVDGQIVRIRIPDLTEERRKEIIKSLKNMTEKSKVSIRNIRRDANEELKKFLKDKKISEDQ
;
A
#
# COMPACT_ATOMS: atom_id res chain seq x y z
N LEU A 1 -1.53 -18.37 10.85
CA LEU A 1 -2.27 -18.74 9.63
C LEU A 1 -2.73 -20.18 9.78
N GLN A 2 -4.02 -20.47 9.64
CA GLN A 2 -4.52 -21.84 9.63
C GLN A 2 -4.78 -22.26 8.18
N VAL A 3 -4.18 -23.38 7.77
CA VAL A 3 -4.34 -23.91 6.42
C VAL A 3 -5.42 -24.98 6.44
N TRP A 4 -6.46 -24.76 5.62
CA TRP A 4 -7.62 -25.63 5.53
C TRP A 4 -7.28 -27.01 4.97
N ASP A 5 -6.38 -27.08 3.98
CA ASP A 5 -5.90 -28.32 3.38
C ASP A 5 -4.44 -28.60 3.74
N LYS A 6 -4.17 -29.77 4.34
CA LYS A 6 -2.84 -30.18 4.81
C LYS A 6 -1.82 -30.25 3.67
N ILE A 7 -2.25 -30.59 2.45
CA ILE A 7 -1.34 -30.74 1.30
C ILE A 7 -0.74 -29.39 0.92
N ASN A 8 -1.48 -28.30 1.12
CA ASN A 8 -1.08 -26.95 0.72
C ASN A 8 -0.15 -26.27 1.72
N VAL A 9 0.10 -26.87 2.89
CA VAL A 9 0.93 -26.27 3.95
C VAL A 9 2.36 -26.03 3.45
N THR A 10 2.96 -26.99 2.76
CA THR A 10 4.33 -26.90 2.22
C THR A 10 4.45 -25.87 1.10
N MET A 11 3.41 -25.75 0.27
CA MET A 11 3.34 -24.76 -0.81
C MET A 11 3.25 -23.34 -0.24
N ILE A 12 2.43 -23.14 0.79
CA ILE A 12 2.28 -21.87 1.48
C ILE A 12 3.58 -21.47 2.20
N ASP A 13 4.23 -22.42 2.89
CA ASP A 13 5.52 -22.20 3.56
C ASP A 13 6.59 -21.71 2.57
N SER A 14 6.71 -22.40 1.44
CA SER A 14 7.63 -22.03 0.36
C SER A 14 7.30 -20.67 -0.25
N ALA A 15 6.02 -20.33 -0.41
CA ALA A 15 5.60 -19.04 -0.95
C ALA A 15 5.94 -17.89 0.02
N ILE A 16 5.77 -18.09 1.33
CA ILE A 16 6.13 -17.10 2.35
C ILE A 16 7.64 -16.88 2.37
N GLN A 17 8.46 -17.93 2.30
CA GLN A 17 9.91 -17.77 2.22
C GLN A 17 10.35 -17.02 0.94
N LYS A 18 9.73 -17.32 -0.20
CA LYS A 18 9.99 -16.64 -1.48
C LYS A 18 9.52 -15.19 -1.53
N SER A 19 8.54 -14.81 -0.70
CA SER A 19 8.03 -13.43 -0.64
C SER A 19 9.03 -12.41 -0.09
N ASN A 20 10.24 -12.86 0.33
CA ASN A 20 11.36 -12.05 0.77
C ASN A 20 11.00 -11.03 1.88
N LEU A 21 10.01 -11.40 2.72
CA LEU A 21 9.58 -10.60 3.86
C LEU A 21 10.59 -10.66 5.02
N GLY A 22 11.65 -11.46 4.90
CA GLY A 22 12.67 -11.64 5.93
C GLY A 22 12.16 -12.39 7.17
N ILE A 23 11.05 -13.11 7.06
CA ILE A 23 10.43 -13.84 8.16
C ILE A 23 10.53 -15.34 7.90
N ASN A 24 10.93 -16.10 8.93
CA ASN A 24 10.92 -17.56 8.87
C ASN A 24 9.60 -18.11 9.46
N PRO A 25 8.67 -18.61 8.64
CA PRO A 25 7.47 -19.30 9.12
C PRO A 25 7.82 -20.58 9.91
N GLN A 26 7.04 -20.88 10.94
CA GLN A 26 7.10 -22.12 11.70
C GLN A 26 5.81 -22.90 11.46
N VAL A 27 5.95 -24.08 10.85
CA VAL A 27 4.83 -24.99 10.57
C VAL A 27 4.59 -25.91 11.77
N ASP A 28 3.35 -25.94 12.26
CA ASP A 28 2.87 -26.83 13.32
C ASP A 28 1.59 -27.53 12.84
N GLY A 29 1.78 -28.64 12.13
CA GLY A 29 0.70 -29.37 11.46
C GLY A 29 -0.01 -28.49 10.41
N GLN A 30 -1.26 -28.10 10.70
CA GLN A 30 -2.05 -27.21 9.83
C GLN A 30 -1.86 -25.72 10.13
N ILE A 31 -1.12 -25.36 11.18
CA ILE A 31 -0.97 -23.98 11.61
C ILE A 31 0.42 -23.49 11.22
N VAL A 32 0.48 -22.42 10.42
CA VAL A 32 1.73 -21.70 10.12
C VAL A 32 1.81 -20.48 11.03
N ARG A 33 2.81 -20.45 11.92
CA ARG A 33 3.13 -19.34 12.81
C ARG A 33 4.21 -18.47 12.20
N ILE A 34 3.97 -17.16 12.18
CA ILE A 34 4.91 -16.17 11.64
C ILE A 34 5.39 -15.35 12.84
N ARG A 35 6.71 -15.36 13.11
CA ARG A 35 7.30 -14.54 14.16
C ARG A 35 7.71 -13.21 13.56
N ILE A 36 7.00 -12.15 13.89
CA ILE A 36 7.37 -10.79 13.50
C ILE A 36 8.37 -10.29 14.54
N PRO A 37 9.59 -9.88 14.16
CA PRO A 37 10.54 -9.30 15.11
C PRO A 37 10.01 -7.97 15.65
N ASP A 38 10.39 -7.66 16.88
CA ASP A 38 9.99 -6.39 17.50
C ASP A 38 10.56 -5.19 16.72
N LEU A 39 9.76 -4.14 16.62
CA LEU A 39 10.17 -2.90 15.97
C LEU A 39 11.14 -2.15 16.88
N THR A 40 12.42 -2.10 16.49
CA THR A 40 13.41 -1.22 17.12
C THR A 40 13.07 0.25 16.91
N GLU A 41 13.57 1.13 17.77
CA GLU A 41 13.33 2.58 17.66
C GLU A 41 13.86 3.14 16.32
N GLU A 42 15.00 2.65 15.86
CA GLU A 42 15.59 3.00 14.55
C GLU A 42 14.66 2.60 13.40
N ARG A 43 14.15 1.36 13.40
CA ARG A 43 13.23 0.89 12.36
C ARG A 43 11.92 1.68 12.36
N ARG A 44 11.42 2.08 13.53
CA ARG A 44 10.23 2.95 13.65
C ARG A 44 10.49 4.33 13.03
N LYS A 45 11.67 4.93 13.26
CA LYS A 45 12.04 6.23 12.66
C LYS A 45 12.12 6.14 11.14
N GLU A 46 12.66 5.06 10.58
CA GLU A 46 12.68 4.82 9.12
C GLU A 46 11.27 4.73 8.53
N ILE A 47 10.39 3.94 9.17
CA ILE A 47 9.00 3.79 8.73
C ILE A 47 8.27 5.14 8.76
N ILE A 48 8.45 5.93 9.84
CA ILE A 48 7.85 7.26 9.94
C ILE A 48 8.32 8.18 8.80
N LYS A 49 9.61 8.15 8.47
CA LYS A 49 10.16 8.96 7.35
C LYS A 49 9.55 8.54 6.02
N SER A 50 9.41 7.24 5.76
CA SER A 50 8.76 6.72 4.56
C SER A 50 7.28 7.13 4.48
N LEU A 51 6.54 7.00 5.59
CA LEU A 51 5.12 7.39 5.67
C LEU A 51 4.91 8.89 5.43
N LYS A 52 5.78 9.74 5.96
CA LYS A 52 5.75 11.19 5.68
C LYS A 52 5.91 11.48 4.19
N ASN A 53 6.86 10.81 3.54
CA ASN A 53 7.07 10.96 2.09
C ASN A 53 5.84 10.51 1.28
N MET A 54 5.23 9.38 1.65
CA MET A 54 4.00 8.91 1.01
C MET A 54 2.84 9.89 1.20
N THR A 55 2.71 10.46 2.40
CA THR A 55 1.69 11.45 2.73
C THR A 55 1.82 12.70 1.87
N GLU A 56 3.03 13.25 1.74
CA GLU A 56 3.26 14.43 0.90
C GLU A 56 3.02 14.14 -0.58
N LYS A 57 3.42 12.97 -1.09
CA LYS A 57 3.09 12.55 -2.46
C LYS A 57 1.59 12.49 -2.69
N SER A 58 0.82 11.94 -1.74
CA SER A 58 -0.63 11.87 -1.84
C SER A 58 -1.26 13.28 -1.85
N LYS A 59 -0.82 14.18 -0.97
CA LYS A 59 -1.29 15.58 -0.98
C LYS A 59 -0.97 16.30 -2.29
N VAL A 60 0.24 16.11 -2.84
CA VAL A 60 0.62 16.68 -4.14
C VAL A 60 -0.27 16.13 -5.25
N SER A 61 -0.53 14.82 -5.28
CA SER A 61 -1.44 14.20 -6.25
C SER A 61 -2.84 14.80 -6.19
N ILE A 62 -3.41 14.97 -5.00
CA ILE A 62 -4.73 15.62 -4.82
C ILE A 62 -4.72 17.06 -5.35
N ARG A 63 -3.65 17.83 -5.08
CA ARG A 63 -3.53 19.20 -5.59
C ARG A 63 -3.41 19.24 -7.11
N ASN A 64 -2.69 18.30 -7.72
CA ASN A 64 -2.57 18.19 -9.16
C ASN A 64 -3.91 17.85 -9.80
N ILE A 65 -4.63 16.85 -9.30
CA ILE A 65 -5.97 16.48 -9.80
C ILE A 65 -6.92 17.69 -9.74
N ARG A 66 -6.92 18.44 -8.63
CA ARG A 66 -7.74 19.66 -8.51
C ARG A 66 -7.32 20.74 -9.53
N ARG A 67 -6.02 20.89 -9.78
CA ARG A 67 -5.52 21.85 -10.77
C ARG A 67 -5.95 21.45 -12.18
N ASP A 68 -5.78 20.17 -12.53
CA ASP A 68 -6.13 19.63 -13.84
C ASP A 68 -7.64 19.77 -14.09
N ALA A 69 -8.48 19.42 -13.10
CA ALA A 69 -9.92 19.62 -13.16
C ALA A 69 -10.30 21.10 -13.36
N ASN A 70 -9.64 22.02 -12.66
CA ASN A 70 -9.89 23.46 -12.82
C ASN A 70 -9.43 23.98 -14.20
N GLU A 71 -8.31 23.48 -14.73
CA GLU A 71 -7.85 23.84 -16.06
C GLU A 71 -8.79 23.28 -17.14
N GLU A 72 -9.33 22.08 -16.94
CA GLU A 72 -10.31 21.45 -17.81
C GLU A 72 -11.63 22.23 -17.83
N LEU A 73 -12.16 22.61 -16.66
CA LEU A 73 -13.34 23.48 -16.55
C LEU A 73 -13.13 24.82 -17.27
N LYS A 74 -11.97 25.47 -17.10
CA LYS A 74 -11.64 26.71 -17.81
C LYS A 74 -11.59 26.53 -19.33
N LYS A 75 -11.11 25.38 -19.82
CA LYS A 75 -11.12 25.07 -21.26
C LYS A 75 -12.55 24.89 -21.76
N PHE A 76 -13.39 24.14 -21.04
CA PHE A 76 -14.79 23.95 -21.44
C PHE A 76 -15.60 25.26 -21.43
N LEU A 77 -15.29 26.19 -20.53
CA LEU A 77 -15.90 27.52 -20.48
C LEU A 77 -15.47 28.37 -21.70
N LYS A 78 -14.19 28.32 -22.09
CA LYS A 78 -13.70 28.95 -23.34
C LYS A 78 -14.32 28.34 -24.59
N ASP A 79 -14.49 27.02 -24.60
CA ASP A 79 -15.14 26.29 -25.69
C ASP A 79 -16.67 26.42 -25.67
N LYS A 80 -17.23 27.24 -24.76
CA LYS A 80 -18.67 27.50 -24.56
C LYS A 80 -19.52 26.24 -24.37
N LYS A 81 -18.92 25.15 -23.87
CA LYS A 81 -19.65 23.92 -23.52
C LYS A 81 -20.37 24.00 -22.18
N ILE A 82 -20.00 24.96 -21.33
CA ILE A 82 -20.59 25.25 -20.01
C ILE A 82 -20.77 26.76 -19.84
N SER A 83 -21.84 27.15 -19.15
CA SER A 83 -22.20 28.53 -18.81
C SER A 83 -21.39 29.04 -17.61
N GLU A 84 -21.17 30.35 -17.48
CA GLU A 84 -20.44 30.95 -16.36
C GLU A 84 -21.16 30.78 -15.00
N ASP A 85 -22.47 30.48 -15.03
CA ASP A 85 -23.32 30.24 -13.86
C ASP A 85 -23.44 28.75 -13.44
N GLN A 86 -22.73 27.82 -14.11
CA GLN A 86 -22.72 26.38 -13.78
C GLN A 86 -21.33 25.78 -13.64
#